data_AF-A0A3M1Q9H7-F1
#
_entry.id   AF-A0A3M1Q9H7-F1
#
_cell.length_a   1.000
_cell.length_b   1.000
_cell.length_c   1.000
_cell.angle_alpha   90.00
_cell.angle_beta   90.00
_cell.angle_gamma   90.00
#
_symmetry.space_group_name_H-M   'P 1'
#
loop_
_entity.id
_entity.type
_entity.pdbx_description
1 polymer ?
#
loop_
_entity_poly.entity_id
_entity_poly.type
_entity_poly.pdbx_seq_one_letter_code
_entity_poly.pdbx_strand_id
1 'polypeptide(L)'
;MSEPAVDQTPAQRAAVEFEKTASAVGAGANWFYWIAGLSLLNSAIVAFGGQWSFVIGLGATQIVDAFSLAATEELVGQQALAVRAVAFAMAVVPAAIFACFGWLARQRLGWAFLVGGALYAADGLIFVLVGDWLSVGFHVFALAGILSGFAALRRLRSLEGAAAAPAEPIPVAVAVGAASPPPEAGVADEQRDSERVVPAPIEPR
;
A
#
# COMPACT_ATOMS: atom_id res chain seq x y z
N MET A 1 6.91 -38.02 1.42
CA MET A 1 6.34 -37.80 2.76
C MET A 1 5.76 -36.40 2.74
N SER A 2 4.50 -36.28 2.35
CA SER A 2 3.81 -35.00 2.17
C SER A 2 3.34 -34.53 3.54
N GLU A 3 3.74 -33.35 3.98
CA GLU A 3 3.23 -32.71 5.20
C GLU A 3 1.70 -32.73 5.18
N PRO A 4 1.02 -33.13 6.27
CA PRO A 4 -0.43 -33.03 6.32
C PRO A 4 -0.79 -31.55 6.32
N ALA A 5 -1.52 -31.12 5.28
CA ALA A 5 -2.13 -29.79 5.26
C ALA A 5 -3.06 -29.69 6.47
N VAL A 6 -2.58 -29.03 7.53
CA VAL A 6 -3.37 -28.72 8.72
C VAL A 6 -4.59 -27.95 8.23
N ASP A 7 -5.78 -28.52 8.36
CA ASP A 7 -7.02 -27.87 7.96
C ASP A 7 -7.29 -26.68 8.89
N GLN A 8 -6.75 -25.52 8.52
CA GLN A 8 -6.92 -24.29 9.27
C GLN A 8 -8.37 -23.84 9.18
N THR A 9 -8.95 -23.43 10.31
CA THR A 9 -10.31 -22.85 10.33
C THR A 9 -10.33 -21.53 9.53
N PRO A 10 -11.48 -21.09 9.00
CA PRO A 10 -11.59 -19.80 8.32
C PRO A 10 -11.05 -18.63 9.14
N ALA A 11 -11.26 -18.64 10.47
CA ALA A 11 -10.74 -17.64 11.39
C ALA A 11 -9.19 -17.66 11.49
N GLN A 12 -8.58 -18.85 11.54
CA GLN A 12 -7.12 -18.99 11.54
C GLN A 12 -6.52 -18.50 10.22
N ARG A 13 -7.16 -18.80 9.08
CA ARG A 13 -6.71 -18.33 7.75
C ARG A 13 -6.73 -16.80 7.67
N ALA A 14 -7.78 -16.17 8.16
CA ALA A 14 -7.90 -14.70 8.19
C ALA A 14 -6.83 -14.05 9.10
N ALA A 15 -6.57 -14.62 10.28
CA ALA A 15 -5.52 -14.13 11.17
C ALA A 15 -4.12 -14.23 10.54
N VAL A 16 -3.82 -15.36 9.90
CA VAL A 16 -2.56 -15.58 9.17
C VAL A 16 -2.42 -14.60 8.00
N GLU A 17 -3.50 -14.34 7.25
CA GLU A 17 -3.49 -13.37 6.15
C GLU A 17 -3.22 -11.94 6.65
N PHE A 18 -3.86 -11.55 7.75
CA PHE A 18 -3.66 -10.25 8.38
C PHE A 18 -2.19 -10.04 8.77
N GLU A 19 -1.60 -11.01 9.48
CA GLU A 19 -0.21 -10.92 9.94
C GLU A 19 0.78 -10.90 8.78
N LYS A 20 0.57 -11.74 7.76
CA LYS A 20 1.38 -11.73 6.52
C LYS A 20 1.33 -10.36 5.84
N THR A 21 0.14 -9.76 5.75
CA THR A 21 -0.04 -8.45 5.12
C THR A 21 0.61 -7.35 5.94
N ALA A 22 0.48 -7.38 7.28
CA ALA A 22 1.15 -6.44 8.17
C ALA A 22 2.68 -6.54 8.09
N SER A 23 3.22 -7.76 8.01
CA SER A 23 4.65 -7.99 7.80
C SER A 23 5.14 -7.42 6.47
N ALA A 24 4.37 -7.58 5.39
CA ALA A 24 4.68 -7.02 4.08
C ALA A 24 4.72 -5.48 4.07
N VAL A 25 3.87 -4.80 4.85
CA VAL A 25 3.97 -3.35 5.06
C VAL A 25 5.33 -2.99 5.68
N GLY A 26 5.73 -3.73 6.71
CA GLY A 26 7.02 -3.54 7.39
C GLY A 26 8.21 -3.76 6.45
N ALA A 27 8.16 -4.81 5.62
CA ALA A 27 9.20 -5.10 4.63
C ALA A 27 9.33 -3.96 3.60
N GLY A 28 8.20 -3.43 3.12
CA GLY A 28 8.18 -2.27 2.23
C GLY A 28 8.76 -1.01 2.87
N ALA A 29 8.37 -0.71 4.11
CA ALA A 29 8.91 0.42 4.87
C ALA A 29 10.43 0.27 5.13
N ASN A 30 10.93 -0.97 5.19
CA ASN A 30 12.33 -1.24 5.45
C ASN A 30 13.26 -0.82 4.30
N TRP A 31 12.73 -0.69 3.08
CA TRP A 31 13.49 -0.18 1.94
C TRP A 31 14.02 1.23 2.16
N PHE A 32 13.26 2.09 2.83
CA PHE A 32 13.73 3.43 3.18
C PHE A 32 14.97 3.42 4.09
N TYR A 33 15.06 2.48 5.03
CA TYR A 33 16.24 2.31 5.87
C TYR A 33 17.41 1.71 5.11
N TRP A 34 17.16 0.75 4.21
CA TRP A 34 18.20 0.23 3.32
C TRP A 34 18.79 1.32 2.44
N ILE A 35 17.94 2.17 1.84
CA ILE A 35 18.36 3.33 1.04
C ILE A 35 19.24 4.26 1.88
N ALA A 36 18.78 4.65 3.08
CA ALA A 36 19.53 5.52 3.97
C ALA A 36 20.88 4.91 4.40
N GLY A 37 20.87 3.65 4.82
CA GLY A 37 22.06 2.95 5.29
C GLY A 37 23.10 2.72 4.21
N LEU A 38 22.69 2.29 3.01
CA LEU A 38 23.59 2.09 1.88
C LEU A 38 24.19 3.42 1.41
N SER A 39 23.40 4.51 1.42
CA SER A 39 23.90 5.84 1.06
C SER A 39 24.94 6.36 2.05
N LEU A 40 24.68 6.22 3.35
CA LEU A 40 25.63 6.60 4.39
C LEU A 40 26.90 5.76 4.34
N LEU A 41 26.77 4.44 4.10
CA LEU A 41 27.91 3.56 3.95
C LEU A 41 28.78 3.99 2.77
N ASN A 42 28.16 4.35 1.64
CA ASN A 42 28.87 4.84 0.47
C ASN A 42 29.64 6.14 0.76
N SER A 43 28.97 7.16 1.33
CA SER A 43 29.64 8.43 1.67
C SER A 43 30.70 8.26 2.76
N ALA A 44 30.54 7.31 3.69
CA ALA A 44 31.56 6.99 4.68
C ALA A 44 32.83 6.43 4.01
N ILE A 45 32.69 5.52 3.04
CA ILE A 45 33.83 4.98 2.27
C ILE A 45 34.61 6.12 1.60
N VAL A 46 33.91 7.05 0.94
CA VAL A 46 34.53 8.22 0.30
C VAL A 46 35.21 9.12 1.34
N ALA A 47 34.56 9.38 2.48
CA ALA A 47 35.11 10.21 3.55
C ALA A 47 36.43 9.66 4.11
N PHE A 48 36.58 8.33 4.20
CA PHE A 48 37.81 7.66 4.64
C PHE A 48 38.86 7.48 3.52
N GLY A 49 38.65 8.07 2.34
CA GLY A 49 39.60 8.04 1.23
C GLY A 49 39.51 6.79 0.36
N GLY A 50 38.42 6.01 0.47
CA GLY A 50 38.13 4.95 -0.47
C GLY A 50 37.84 5.54 -1.85
N GLN A 51 38.51 5.00 -2.89
CA GLN A 51 38.30 5.42 -4.28
C GLN A 51 37.13 4.68 -4.96
N TRP A 52 36.54 3.71 -4.25
CA TRP A 52 35.39 2.96 -4.71
C TRP A 52 34.12 3.62 -4.19
N SER A 53 33.48 4.45 -5.01
CA SER A 53 32.07 4.79 -4.80
C SER A 53 31.22 3.63 -5.33
N PHE A 54 30.47 2.96 -4.47
CA PHE A 54 29.44 2.04 -4.92
C PHE A 54 28.39 2.81 -5.70
N VAL A 55 27.94 2.21 -6.81
CA VAL A 55 26.87 2.69 -7.69
C VAL A 55 25.48 2.50 -7.03
N ILE A 56 25.45 2.46 -5.70
CA ILE A 56 24.28 2.09 -4.90
C ILE A 56 24.21 3.08 -3.74
N GLY A 57 23.43 4.14 -3.92
CA GLY A 57 23.21 5.22 -2.96
C GLY A 57 22.27 6.26 -3.54
N LEU A 58 21.93 7.28 -2.74
CA LEU A 58 21.12 8.40 -3.21
C LEU A 58 21.90 9.28 -4.21
N GLY A 59 21.26 9.68 -5.29
CA GLY A 59 21.83 10.58 -6.30
C GLY A 59 22.33 11.88 -5.68
N ALA A 60 21.54 12.47 -4.77
CA ALA A 60 21.94 13.65 -4.01
C ALA A 60 23.23 13.43 -3.20
N THR A 61 23.42 12.26 -2.58
CA THR A 61 24.66 11.96 -1.82
C THR A 61 25.86 11.82 -2.74
N GLN A 62 25.68 11.20 -3.91
CA GLN A 62 26.77 11.07 -4.89
C GLN A 62 27.21 12.41 -5.46
N ILE A 63 26.30 13.37 -5.65
CA ILE A 63 26.65 14.73 -6.06
C ILE A 63 27.55 15.38 -5.00
N VAL A 64 27.17 15.29 -3.72
CA VAL A 64 27.97 15.83 -2.61
C VAL A 64 29.34 15.17 -2.54
N ASP A 65 29.40 13.85 -2.68
CA ASP A 65 30.64 13.08 -2.66
C ASP A 65 31.55 13.42 -3.87
N ALA A 66 30.98 13.62 -5.05
CA ALA A 66 31.72 14.04 -6.24
C ALA A 66 32.33 15.43 -6.08
N PHE A 67 31.58 16.40 -5.53
CA PHE A 67 32.11 17.72 -5.20
C PHE A 67 33.22 17.64 -4.14
N SER A 68 33.06 16.79 -3.13
CA SER A 68 34.08 16.57 -2.09
C SER A 68 35.38 16.01 -2.68
N LEU A 69 35.27 15.03 -3.59
CA LEU A 69 36.43 14.45 -4.26
C LEU A 69 37.17 15.50 -5.09
N ALA A 70 36.44 16.24 -5.93
CA ALA A 70 36.99 17.31 -6.77
C ALA A 70 37.62 18.43 -5.92
N ALA A 71 36.99 18.84 -4.82
CA ALA A 71 37.49 19.87 -3.93
C ALA A 71 38.73 19.43 -3.11
N THR A 72 39.02 18.13 -3.04
CA THR A 72 40.14 17.59 -2.26
C THR A 72 41.29 17.06 -3.11
N GLU A 73 41.26 17.18 -4.44
CA GLU A 73 42.33 16.70 -5.34
C GLU A 73 43.71 17.30 -5.01
N GLU A 74 43.75 18.60 -4.71
CA GLU A 74 44.99 19.31 -4.38
C GLU A 74 45.20 19.50 -2.86
N LEU A 75 44.21 19.14 -2.04
CA LEU A 75 44.27 19.30 -0.60
C LEU A 75 44.90 18.07 0.05
N VAL A 76 45.78 18.30 1.03
CA VAL A 76 46.45 17.23 1.78
C VAL A 76 46.28 17.46 3.29
N GLY A 77 46.26 16.37 4.04
CA GLY A 77 46.21 16.41 5.51
C GLY A 77 44.88 16.97 6.05
N GLN A 78 44.96 17.89 7.01
CA GLN A 78 43.82 18.33 7.81
C GLN A 78 42.76 19.11 7.01
N GLN A 79 43.16 19.76 5.92
CA GLN A 79 42.24 20.52 5.05
C GLN A 79 41.33 19.57 4.26
N ALA A 80 41.90 18.51 3.68
CA ALA A 80 41.15 17.47 2.98
C ALA A 80 40.18 16.75 3.95
N LEU A 81 40.63 16.47 5.17
CA LEU A 81 39.78 15.85 6.19
C LEU A 81 38.58 16.75 6.56
N ALA A 82 38.79 18.05 6.73
CA ALA A 82 37.71 18.99 7.04
C ALA A 82 36.65 19.05 5.93
N VAL A 83 37.07 19.11 4.66
CA VAL A 83 36.15 19.12 3.51
C VAL A 83 35.35 17.81 3.45
N ARG A 84 36.01 16.65 3.59
CA ARG A 84 35.35 15.35 3.59
C ARG A 84 34.36 15.19 4.74
N ALA A 85 34.69 15.71 5.93
CA ALA A 85 33.80 15.69 7.08
C ALA A 85 32.54 16.54 6.85
N VAL A 86 32.69 17.73 6.24
CA VAL A 86 31.54 18.58 5.87
C VAL A 86 30.67 17.90 4.81
N ALA A 87 31.28 17.32 3.78
CA ALA A 87 30.55 16.57 2.75
C ALA A 87 29.77 15.39 3.34
N PHE A 88 30.39 14.61 4.23
CA PHE A 88 29.72 13.52 4.93
C PHE A 88 28.55 14.03 5.79
N ALA A 89 28.72 15.13 6.52
CA ALA A 89 27.64 15.73 7.30
C ALA A 89 26.46 16.18 6.41
N MET A 90 26.74 16.69 5.21
CA MET A 90 25.71 17.03 4.23
C MET A 90 25.00 15.78 3.68
N ALA A 91 25.72 14.67 3.48
CA ALA A 91 25.14 13.40 3.04
C ALA A 91 24.23 12.74 4.09
N VAL A 92 24.44 13.04 5.39
CA VAL A 92 23.56 12.58 6.47
C VAL A 92 22.15 13.14 6.37
N VAL A 93 21.98 14.36 5.85
CA VAL A 93 20.67 15.02 5.75
C VAL A 93 19.67 14.23 4.89
N PRO A 94 19.94 13.90 3.61
CA PRO A 94 19.01 13.12 2.81
C PRO A 94 18.82 11.69 3.37
N ALA A 95 19.85 11.06 3.92
CA ALA A 95 19.71 9.76 4.57
C ALA A 95 18.74 9.80 5.77
N ALA A 96 18.82 10.85 6.60
CA ALA A 96 17.92 11.06 7.72
C ALA A 96 16.47 11.30 7.26
N ILE A 97 16.28 12.03 6.15
CA ILE A 97 14.96 12.23 5.54
C ILE A 97 14.34 10.89 5.13
N PHE A 98 15.09 10.03 4.43
CA PHE A 98 14.59 8.70 4.05
C PHE A 98 14.35 7.80 5.27
N ALA A 99 15.23 7.82 6.28
CA ALA A 99 14.99 7.10 7.53
C ALA A 99 13.71 7.57 8.25
N CYS A 100 13.41 8.88 8.20
CA CYS A 100 12.17 9.45 8.73
C CYS A 100 10.94 8.93 7.96
N PHE A 101 10.99 8.89 6.63
CA PHE A 101 9.94 8.26 5.83
C PHE A 101 9.75 6.78 6.17
N GLY A 102 10.83 6.03 6.39
CA GLY A 102 10.78 4.65 6.88
C GLY A 102 10.05 4.52 8.21
N TRP A 103 10.30 5.44 9.15
CA TRP A 103 9.65 5.46 10.46
C TRP A 103 8.15 5.79 10.36
N LEU A 104 7.79 6.79 9.55
CA LEU A 104 6.40 7.16 9.29
C LEU A 104 5.65 6.05 8.55
N ALA A 105 6.31 5.38 7.59
CA ALA A 105 5.77 4.24 6.85
C ALA A 105 5.50 3.05 7.78
N ARG A 106 6.38 2.77 8.75
CA ARG A 106 6.15 1.74 9.79
C ARG A 106 4.95 2.06 10.68
N GLN A 107 4.64 3.34 10.88
CA GLN A 107 3.42 3.79 11.55
C GLN A 107 2.16 3.70 10.66
N ARG A 108 2.23 3.02 9.51
CA ARG A 108 1.12 2.82 8.57
C ARG A 108 0.58 4.12 7.98
N LEU A 109 1.39 5.19 7.97
CA LEU A 109 1.06 6.46 7.33
C LEU A 109 1.27 6.34 5.81
N GLY A 110 0.19 6.03 5.09
CA GLY A 110 0.26 5.77 3.64
C GLY A 110 0.83 6.92 2.80
N TRP A 111 0.71 8.17 3.24
CA TRP A 111 1.31 9.31 2.56
C TRP A 111 2.84 9.26 2.58
N ALA A 112 3.46 8.65 3.61
CA ALA A 112 4.91 8.54 3.71
C ALA A 112 5.48 7.65 2.60
N PHE A 113 4.78 6.57 2.24
CA PHE A 113 5.15 5.73 1.10
C PHE A 113 5.08 6.49 -0.22
N LEU A 114 4.04 7.31 -0.43
CA LEU A 114 3.85 8.05 -1.66
C LEU A 114 4.84 9.20 -1.80
N VAL A 115 4.96 10.06 -0.78
CA VAL A 115 5.86 11.21 -0.81
C VAL A 115 7.31 10.76 -0.79
N GLY A 116 7.67 9.82 0.09
CA GLY A 116 9.03 9.26 0.14
C GLY A 116 9.38 8.50 -1.14
N GLY A 117 8.44 7.72 -1.70
CA GLY A 117 8.64 7.01 -2.97
C GLY A 117 8.79 7.97 -4.16
N ALA A 118 8.01 9.05 -4.20
CA ALA A 118 8.13 10.07 -5.25
C ALA A 118 9.47 10.83 -5.15
N LEU A 119 9.90 11.19 -3.93
CA LEU A 119 11.20 11.81 -3.71
C LEU A 119 12.34 10.88 -4.13
N TYR A 120 12.24 9.59 -3.82
CA TYR A 120 13.22 8.58 -4.24
C TYR A 120 13.26 8.40 -5.76
N ALA A 121 12.10 8.40 -6.42
CA ALA A 121 12.03 8.33 -7.87
C ALA A 121 12.64 9.57 -8.54
N ALA A 122 12.41 10.76 -7.97
CA ALA A 122 13.00 12.01 -8.45
C ALA A 122 14.53 12.01 -8.28
N ASP A 123 15.03 11.51 -7.14
CA ASP A 123 16.47 11.29 -6.93
C ASP A 123 17.05 10.30 -7.95
N GLY A 124 16.31 9.24 -8.26
CA GLY A 124 16.66 8.27 -9.30
C GLY A 124 16.84 8.87 -10.71
N LEU A 125 16.13 9.97 -11.02
CA LEU A 125 16.23 10.63 -12.32
C LEU A 125 17.62 11.22 -12.57
N ILE A 126 18.35 11.58 -11.51
CA ILE A 126 19.74 12.05 -11.60
C ILE A 126 20.60 11.01 -12.32
N PHE A 127 20.42 9.73 -12.02
CA PHE A 127 21.17 8.63 -12.64
C PHE A 127 20.86 8.43 -14.11
N VAL A 128 19.61 8.66 -14.51
CA VAL A 128 19.23 8.65 -15.93
C VAL A 128 19.97 9.74 -16.69
N LEU A 129 20.08 10.94 -16.10
CA LEU A 129 20.77 12.08 -16.73
C LEU A 129 22.27 11.85 -16.89
N VAL A 130 22.92 11.17 -15.94
CA VAL A 130 24.35 10.85 -16.02
C VAL A 130 24.65 9.49 -16.70
N GLY A 131 23.62 8.77 -17.17
CA GLY A 131 23.76 7.51 -17.91
C GLY A 131 24.14 6.30 -17.06
N ASP A 132 23.91 6.35 -15.75
CA ASP A 132 24.25 5.28 -14.82
C ASP A 132 23.10 4.26 -14.66
N TRP A 133 23.01 3.36 -15.62
CA TRP A 133 21.93 2.37 -15.70
C TRP A 133 21.92 1.35 -14.55
N LEU A 134 23.07 1.09 -13.92
CA LEU A 134 23.13 0.18 -12.77
C LEU A 134 22.45 0.83 -11.55
N SER A 135 22.74 2.11 -11.27
CA SER A 135 22.05 2.87 -10.23
C SER A 135 20.55 2.98 -10.52
N VAL A 136 20.17 3.21 -11.78
CA VAL A 136 18.76 3.25 -12.19
C VAL A 136 18.06 1.92 -11.90
N GLY A 137 18.69 0.79 -12.24
CA GLY A 137 18.14 -0.54 -11.95
C GLY A 137 17.92 -0.76 -10.45
N PHE A 138 18.88 -0.36 -9.61
CA PHE A 138 18.73 -0.42 -8.16
C PHE A 138 17.60 0.49 -7.65
N HIS A 139 17.47 1.71 -8.19
CA HIS A 139 16.39 2.63 -7.83
C HIS A 139 15.01 2.05 -8.16
N VAL A 140 14.84 1.47 -9.35
CA VAL A 140 13.58 0.83 -9.73
C VAL A 140 13.27 -0.34 -8.81
N PHE A 141 14.26 -1.16 -8.46
CA PHE A 141 14.10 -2.29 -7.56
C PHE A 141 13.66 -1.87 -6.14
N ALA A 142 14.36 -0.91 -5.54
CA ALA A 142 14.01 -0.40 -4.23
C ALA A 142 12.65 0.32 -4.24
N LEU A 143 12.34 1.06 -5.32
CA LEU A 143 11.04 1.70 -5.51
C LEU A 143 9.91 0.66 -5.61
N ALA A 144 10.11 -0.44 -6.34
CA ALA A 144 9.16 -1.54 -6.38
C ALA A 144 8.92 -2.14 -4.98
N GLY A 145 9.98 -2.26 -4.17
CA GLY A 145 9.89 -2.63 -2.76
C GLY A 145 9.01 -1.68 -1.93
N ILE A 146 9.22 -0.37 -2.05
CA ILE A 146 8.40 0.66 -1.37
C ILE A 146 6.93 0.56 -1.82
N LEU A 147 6.68 0.48 -3.13
CA LEU A 147 5.33 0.40 -3.69
C LEU A 147 4.61 -0.90 -3.28
N SER A 148 5.34 -2.00 -3.15
CA SER A 148 4.79 -3.26 -2.63
C SER A 148 4.30 -3.13 -1.19
N GLY A 149 5.02 -2.37 -0.35
CA GLY A 149 4.59 -2.04 1.02
C GLY A 149 3.33 -1.17 1.05
N PHE A 150 3.24 -0.18 0.15
CA PHE A 150 2.05 0.64 0.02
C PHE A 150 0.83 -0.18 -0.43
N ALA A 151 1.00 -1.09 -1.39
CA ALA A 151 -0.06 -2.01 -1.81
C ALA A 151 -0.50 -2.92 -0.66
N ALA A 152 0.44 -3.47 0.11
CA ALA A 152 0.15 -4.24 1.32
C ALA A 152 -0.62 -3.41 2.36
N LEU A 153 -0.28 -2.13 2.54
CA LEU A 153 -0.97 -1.25 3.48
C LEU A 153 -2.42 -1.02 3.08
N ARG A 154 -2.69 -0.85 1.77
CA ARG A 154 -4.06 -0.74 1.26
C ARG A 154 -4.86 -2.00 1.52
N ARG A 155 -4.26 -3.17 1.31
CA ARG A 155 -4.89 -4.47 1.61
C ARG A 155 -5.16 -4.64 3.11
N LEU A 156 -4.20 -4.27 3.95
CA LEU A 156 -4.35 -4.36 5.40
C LEU A 156 -5.54 -3.52 5.88
N ARG A 157 -5.65 -2.28 5.41
CA ARG A 157 -6.77 -1.39 5.73
C ARG A 157 -8.12 -1.94 5.24
N SER A 158 -8.16 -2.63 4.09
CA SER A 158 -9.40 -3.29 3.66
C SER A 158 -9.80 -4.47 4.54
N LEU A 159 -8.83 -5.24 5.04
CA LEU A 159 -9.08 -6.33 5.98
C LEU A 159 -9.59 -5.79 7.33
N GLU A 160 -8.99 -4.71 7.82
CA GLU A 160 -9.44 -4.00 9.04
C GLU A 160 -10.88 -3.45 8.88
N GLY A 161 -11.18 -2.83 7.74
CA GLY A 161 -12.52 -2.33 7.44
C GLY A 161 -13.57 -3.44 7.34
N ALA A 162 -13.23 -4.57 6.71
CA ALA A 162 -14.13 -5.72 6.61
C ALA A 162 -14.40 -6.37 7.97
N ALA A 163 -13.42 -6.41 8.88
CA ALA A 163 -13.58 -6.93 10.23
C ALA A 163 -14.39 -5.99 11.15
N ALA A 164 -14.35 -4.67 10.88
CA ALA A 164 -15.07 -3.66 11.65
C ALA A 164 -16.51 -3.40 11.17
N ALA A 165 -16.89 -3.89 9.99
CA ALA A 165 -18.26 -3.78 9.50
C ALA A 165 -19.20 -4.58 10.43
N PRO A 166 -20.25 -3.96 11.01
CA PRO A 166 -21.20 -4.69 11.84
C PRO A 166 -21.85 -5.80 10.99
N ALA A 167 -21.94 -7.01 11.55
CA ALA A 167 -22.75 -8.07 10.95
C ALA A 167 -24.12 -7.48 10.62
N GLU A 168 -24.46 -7.41 9.33
CA GLU A 168 -25.75 -6.88 8.92
C GLU A 168 -26.84 -7.51 9.78
N PRO A 169 -27.76 -6.73 10.37
CA PRO A 169 -28.87 -7.30 11.11
C PRO A 169 -29.59 -8.24 10.15
N ILE A 170 -29.57 -9.54 10.47
CA ILE A 170 -30.34 -10.57 9.76
C ILE A 170 -31.77 -10.00 9.65
N PRO A 171 -32.32 -9.82 8.43
CA PRO A 171 -33.69 -9.33 8.31
C PRO A 171 -34.62 -10.37 8.95
N VAL A 172 -35.11 -10.06 10.15
CA VAL A 172 -36.18 -10.82 10.82
C VAL A 172 -37.50 -10.42 10.15
N ALA A 173 -37.68 -10.86 8.90
CA ALA A 173 -38.90 -10.89 8.12
C ALA A 173 -38.48 -11.51 6.77
N VAL A 174 -38.81 -12.75 6.43
CA VAL A 174 -40.17 -13.22 6.15
C VAL A 174 -40.27 -14.71 6.51
N ALA A 175 -40.79 -15.00 7.68
CA ALA A 175 -41.34 -16.32 8.03
C ALA A 175 -42.66 -16.12 8.76
N VAL A 176 -43.63 -15.50 8.08
CA VAL A 176 -45.04 -15.63 8.44
C VAL A 176 -45.74 -16.19 7.21
N GLY A 177 -46.30 -17.37 7.37
CA GLY A 177 -46.65 -18.29 6.31
C GLY A 177 -47.72 -17.80 5.35
N ALA A 178 -47.51 -18.11 4.08
CA ALA A 178 -48.61 -18.34 3.15
C ALA A 178 -49.23 -19.69 3.51
N ALA A 179 -50.15 -19.68 4.47
CA ALA A 179 -51.15 -20.73 4.59
C ALA A 179 -52.11 -20.56 3.40
N SER A 180 -52.13 -21.56 2.51
CA SER A 180 -53.15 -21.67 1.46
C SER A 180 -54.55 -21.71 2.09
N PRO A 181 -55.55 -20.97 1.56
CA PRO A 181 -56.92 -21.13 2.03
C PRO A 181 -57.51 -22.49 1.56
N PRO A 182 -58.39 -23.12 2.36
CA PRO A 182 -59.07 -24.35 1.99
C PRO A 182 -60.18 -24.10 0.93
N PRO A 183 -60.65 -25.14 0.22
CA PRO A 183 -61.71 -25.00 -0.78
C PRO A 183 -63.06 -24.76 -0.10
N GLU A 184 -63.75 -23.68 -0.46
CA GLU A 184 -65.14 -23.43 -0.03
C GLU A 184 -66.07 -24.50 -0.62
N ALA A 185 -66.61 -25.33 0.26
CA ALA A 185 -67.78 -26.14 0.01
C ALA A 185 -69.03 -25.23 0.04
N GLY A 186 -69.91 -25.42 -0.94
CA GLY A 186 -71.04 -24.56 -1.21
C GLY A 186 -72.03 -24.39 -0.05
N VAL A 187 -72.63 -23.20 -0.02
CA VAL A 187 -73.89 -22.92 0.67
C VAL A 187 -74.76 -22.11 -0.29
N ALA A 188 -75.99 -22.58 -0.43
CA ALA A 188 -77.04 -22.06 -1.28
C ALA A 188 -77.39 -20.59 -0.95
N ASP A 189 -77.62 -19.78 -1.98
CA ASP A 189 -78.27 -18.49 -1.85
C ASP A 189 -79.67 -18.58 -2.50
N GLU A 190 -80.66 -18.60 -1.61
CA GLU A 190 -82.08 -18.66 -1.88
C GLU A 190 -82.63 -17.23 -1.80
N GLN A 191 -83.19 -16.78 -2.93
CA GLN A 191 -84.22 -15.72 -3.03
C GLN A 191 -84.05 -14.44 -2.21
N ARG A 192 -83.77 -13.33 -2.93
CA ARG A 192 -84.57 -12.11 -2.75
C ARG A 192 -84.65 -11.28 -4.04
N ASP A 193 -85.75 -11.56 -4.72
CA ASP A 193 -86.56 -10.69 -5.56
C ASP A 193 -86.63 -9.26 -5.01
N SER A 194 -86.28 -8.24 -5.82
CA SER A 194 -87.15 -7.08 -6.07
C SER A 194 -86.42 -5.94 -6.82
N GLU A 195 -87.08 -5.50 -7.89
CA GLU A 195 -87.07 -4.15 -8.52
C GLU A 195 -86.35 -3.94 -9.87
N ARG A 196 -87.18 -4.12 -10.91
CA ARG A 196 -87.63 -3.09 -11.88
C ARG A 196 -86.59 -2.53 -12.86
N VAL A 197 -86.69 -2.87 -14.16
CA VAL A 197 -87.49 -2.17 -15.21
C VAL A 197 -86.80 -0.86 -15.62
N VAL A 198 -86.20 -0.70 -16.81
CA VAL A 198 -86.79 -0.38 -18.14
C VAL A 198 -85.71 -0.58 -19.26
N PRO A 199 -86.08 -0.81 -20.55
CA PRO A 199 -85.21 -1.40 -21.58
C PRO A 199 -84.81 -0.48 -22.77
N ALA A 200 -83.98 -1.08 -23.66
CA ALA A 200 -83.86 -0.91 -25.13
C ALA A 200 -82.98 0.23 -25.70
N PRO A 201 -82.58 0.23 -27.01
CA PRO A 201 -82.39 -0.87 -27.96
C PRO A 201 -81.05 -0.84 -28.77
N ILE A 202 -80.82 -1.97 -29.43
CA ILE A 202 -79.91 -2.35 -30.54
C ILE A 202 -79.78 -1.29 -31.64
N GLU A 203 -78.61 -1.15 -32.28
CA GLU A 203 -78.48 -1.34 -33.75
C GLU A 203 -77.01 -1.55 -34.21
N PRO A 204 -76.78 -2.16 -35.40
CA PRO A 204 -75.53 -2.79 -35.81
C PRO A 204 -74.79 -2.07 -36.97
N ARG A 205 -73.45 -2.19 -37.01
CA ARG A 205 -72.62 -2.60 -38.16
C ARG A 205 -71.14 -2.33 -37.91
#